data_AF-I0SXH7-F1
#
_entry.id   AF-I0SXH7-F1
#
_cell.length_a   1.000
_cell.length_b   1.000
_cell.length_c   1.000
_cell.angle_alpha   90.00
_cell.angle_beta   90.00
_cell.angle_gamma   90.00
#
_symmetry.space_group_name_H-M   'P 1'
#
loop_
_entity.id
_entity.type
_entity.pdbx_description
1 polymer ?
#
loop_
_entity_poly.entity_id
_entity_poly.type
_entity_poly.pdbx_seq_one_letter_code
_entity_poly.pdbx_strand_id
1 'polypeptide(L)'
;MWIDKRGAELDFNFRYSMYILTFQVLFGLFFVFLVVSFILLLKPPTMKKYKTSLKTVLEYENRNEDVLEDQGHEMRKKTNYRLTAKRFYCPTCDAPTEGIRGTFKTCENCGETFKLS
;
A
#
# COMPACT_ATOMS: atom_id res chain seq x y z
N MET A 1 70.72 7.12 -19.82
CA MET A 1 70.33 5.76 -19.40
C MET A 1 69.92 5.64 -17.92
N TRP A 2 70.65 6.19 -16.93
CA TRP A 2 70.20 6.17 -15.52
C TRP A 2 69.05 7.16 -15.21
N ILE A 3 69.01 8.29 -15.94
CA ILE A 3 67.97 9.33 -15.79
C ILE A 3 66.63 8.83 -16.37
N ASP A 4 66.65 8.18 -17.53
CA ASP A 4 65.44 7.60 -18.15
C ASP A 4 64.80 6.52 -17.29
N LYS A 5 65.62 5.71 -16.60
CA LYS A 5 65.15 4.63 -15.73
C LYS A 5 64.46 5.17 -14.48
N ARG A 6 65.00 6.22 -13.86
CA ARG A 6 64.36 6.91 -12.72
C ARG A 6 63.07 7.64 -13.14
N GLY A 7 63.04 8.23 -14.33
CA GLY A 7 61.83 8.87 -14.86
C GLY A 7 60.69 7.87 -15.07
N ALA A 8 60.98 6.71 -15.65
CA ALA A 8 60.01 5.64 -15.85
C ALA A 8 59.51 5.02 -14.52
N GLU A 9 60.39 4.84 -13.53
CA GLU A 9 60.00 4.36 -12.19
C GLU A 9 59.14 5.39 -11.44
N LEU A 10 59.43 6.68 -11.59
CA LEU A 10 58.65 7.75 -10.97
C LEU A 10 57.24 7.84 -11.58
N ASP A 11 57.14 7.75 -12.91
CA ASP A 11 55.85 7.76 -13.61
C ASP A 11 55.01 6.52 -13.26
N PHE A 12 55.63 5.33 -13.19
CA PHE A 12 54.94 4.11 -12.76
C PHE A 12 54.42 4.20 -11.32
N ASN A 13 55.25 4.69 -10.38
CA ASN A 13 54.85 4.86 -8.98
C ASN A 13 53.76 5.93 -8.82
N PHE A 14 53.84 7.02 -9.58
CA PHE A 14 52.82 8.06 -9.58
C PHE A 14 51.48 7.52 -10.11
N ARG A 15 51.49 6.80 -11.23
CA ARG A 15 50.29 6.19 -11.80
C ARG A 15 49.69 5.15 -10.85
N TYR A 16 50.52 4.30 -10.26
CA TYR A 16 50.10 3.29 -9.28
C TYR A 16 49.50 3.93 -8.02
N SER A 17 50.10 5.01 -7.51
CA SER A 17 49.56 5.79 -6.40
C SER A 17 48.20 6.42 -6.73
N MET A 18 48.05 6.99 -7.93
CA MET A 18 46.79 7.53 -8.40
C MET A 18 45.70 6.46 -8.49
N TYR A 19 46.02 5.25 -8.98
CA TYR A 19 45.10 4.11 -8.99
C TYR A 19 44.64 3.72 -7.58
N ILE A 20 45.57 3.60 -6.63
CA ILE A 20 45.23 3.28 -5.24
C ILE A 20 44.28 4.32 -4.64
N LEU A 21 44.55 5.61 -4.87
CA LEU A 21 43.68 6.70 -4.44
C LEU A 21 42.28 6.58 -5.08
N THR A 22 42.21 6.25 -6.36
CA THR A 22 40.92 6.09 -7.05
C THR A 22 40.12 4.92 -6.48
N PHE A 23 40.77 3.78 -6.24
CA PHE A 23 40.13 2.62 -5.61
C PHE A 23 39.65 2.92 -4.20
N GLN A 24 40.43 3.64 -3.39
CA GLN A 24 40.02 4.05 -2.04
C GLN A 24 38.79 4.96 -2.06
N VAL A 25 38.73 5.92 -2.98
CA VAL A 25 37.57 6.81 -3.14
C VAL A 25 36.33 6.03 -3.58
N LEU A 26 36.47 5.12 -4.56
CA LEU A 26 35.38 4.26 -5.02
C LEU A 26 34.85 3.35 -3.91
N PHE A 27 35.75 2.79 -3.11
CA PHE A 27 35.38 1.96 -1.97
C PHE A 27 34.63 2.76 -0.91
N GLY A 28 35.08 3.98 -0.60
CA GLY A 28 34.38 4.89 0.31
C GLY A 28 32.96 5.23 -0.19
N LEU A 29 32.83 5.58 -1.47
CA LEU A 29 31.52 5.85 -2.09
C LEU A 29 30.58 4.65 -2.05
N PHE A 30 31.11 3.45 -2.27
CA PHE A 30 30.34 2.21 -2.18
C PHE A 30 29.79 2.00 -0.77
N PHE A 31 30.60 2.22 0.27
CA PHE A 31 30.15 2.13 1.66
C PHE A 31 29.08 3.18 1.98
N VAL A 32 29.25 4.42 1.54
CA VAL A 32 28.24 5.47 1.70
C VAL A 32 26.92 5.06 1.04
N PHE A 33 26.98 4.50 -0.17
CA PHE A 33 25.81 4.01 -0.88
C PHE A 33 25.09 2.89 -0.12
N LEU A 34 25.83 1.93 0.44
CA LEU A 34 25.24 0.85 1.26
C LEU A 34 24.54 1.39 2.51
N VAL A 35 25.17 2.33 3.23
CA VAL A 35 24.59 2.94 4.44
C VAL A 35 23.31 3.71 4.09
N VAL A 36 23.35 4.53 3.03
CA VAL A 36 22.16 5.28 2.58
C VAL A 36 21.04 4.34 2.15
N SER A 37 21.37 3.28 1.41
CA SER A 37 20.40 2.27 0.98
C SER A 37 19.75 1.58 2.19
N PHE A 38 20.56 1.20 3.18
CA PHE A 38 20.08 0.58 4.41
C PHE A 38 19.16 1.53 5.20
N ILE A 39 19.50 2.81 5.32
CA ILE A 39 18.65 3.83 5.95
C ILE A 39 17.32 4.00 5.19
N LEU A 40 17.35 4.01 3.85
CA LEU A 40 16.14 4.11 3.03
C LEU A 40 15.24 2.87 3.15
N LEU A 41 15.83 1.68 3.21
CA LEU A 41 15.12 0.42 3.43
C LEU A 41 14.54 0.31 4.85
N LEU A 42 15.29 0.78 5.85
CA LEU A 42 14.85 0.85 7.25
C LEU A 42 13.83 1.95 7.49
N LYS A 43 13.72 2.95 6.61
CA LYS A 43 12.68 3.96 6.71
C LYS A 43 11.35 3.22 6.51
N PRO A 44 10.59 2.97 7.58
CA PRO A 44 9.36 2.21 7.45
C PRO A 44 8.47 2.97 6.47
N PRO A 45 7.79 2.29 5.54
CA PRO A 45 6.83 2.96 4.67
C PRO A 45 5.90 3.73 5.59
N THR A 46 5.84 5.05 5.43
CA THR A 46 4.96 5.92 6.21
C THR A 46 3.54 5.69 5.73
N MET A 47 3.02 4.51 6.04
CA MET A 47 1.65 4.13 5.88
C MET A 47 0.88 4.93 6.93
N LYS A 48 0.55 6.18 6.60
CA LYS A 48 -0.36 7.02 7.40
C LYS A 48 -1.65 6.26 7.76
N LYS A 49 -2.07 5.31 6.91
CA LYS A 49 -3.22 4.43 7.12
C LYS A 49 -3.00 3.26 8.09
N TYR A 50 -1.77 2.75 8.24
CA TYR A 50 -1.50 1.57 9.08
C TYR A 50 -1.42 1.92 10.56
N LYS A 51 -0.95 3.12 10.91
CA LYS A 51 -0.94 3.58 12.31
C LYS A 51 -2.34 3.70 12.90
N THR A 52 -3.32 4.14 12.10
CA THR A 52 -4.72 4.19 12.50
C THR A 52 -5.32 2.79 12.63
N SER A 53 -5.11 1.92 11.64
CA SER A 53 -5.67 0.55 11.68
C SER A 53 -5.06 -0.31 12.78
N LEU A 54 -3.76 -0.16 13.07
CA LEU A 54 -3.10 -0.92 14.11
C LEU A 54 -3.52 -0.46 15.50
N LYS A 55 -3.68 0.87 15.71
CA LYS A 55 -4.20 1.41 16.97
C LYS A 55 -5.63 0.94 17.23
N THR A 56 -6.49 0.93 16.21
CA THR A 56 -7.86 0.44 16.36
C THR A 56 -7.88 -1.06 16.65
N VAL A 57 -7.10 -1.87 15.93
CA VAL A 57 -7.01 -3.33 16.15
C VAL A 57 -6.56 -3.65 17.59
N LEU A 58 -5.53 -2.95 18.09
CA LEU A 58 -5.06 -3.10 19.48
C LEU A 58 -6.11 -2.68 20.52
N GLU A 59 -6.93 -1.68 20.20
CA GLU A 59 -8.01 -1.22 21.09
C GLU A 59 -9.17 -2.22 21.14
N TYR A 60 -9.44 -2.94 20.04
CA TYR A 60 -10.45 -4.00 19.99
C TYR A 60 -9.97 -5.33 20.59
N GLU A 61 -8.70 -5.70 20.37
CA GLU A 61 -8.08 -6.88 20.99
C GLU A 61 -8.05 -6.75 22.53
N ASN A 62 -7.77 -5.55 23.06
CA ASN A 62 -7.89 -5.25 24.49
C ASN A 62 -9.34 -5.31 25.02
N ARG A 63 -10.35 -5.20 24.14
CA ARG A 63 -11.77 -5.36 24.47
C ARG A 63 -12.30 -6.80 24.27
N ASN A 64 -11.46 -7.77 23.86
CA ASN A 64 -11.89 -9.13 23.50
C ASN A 64 -13.00 -9.15 22.43
N GLU A 65 -13.07 -8.13 21.58
CA GLU A 65 -14.05 -8.05 20.49
C GLU A 65 -13.40 -8.56 19.20
N ASP A 66 -13.90 -9.67 18.66
CA ASP A 66 -13.33 -10.34 17.50
C ASP A 66 -13.77 -9.66 16.19
N VAL A 67 -13.09 -8.55 15.85
CA VAL A 67 -13.41 -7.66 14.72
C VAL A 67 -13.44 -8.37 13.37
N LEU A 68 -12.70 -9.48 13.23
CA LEU A 68 -12.63 -10.28 12.00
C LEU A 68 -13.96 -10.98 11.70
N GLU A 69 -14.70 -11.40 12.72
CA GLU A 69 -15.98 -12.09 12.55
C GLU A 69 -17.09 -11.11 12.13
N ASP A 70 -17.16 -9.96 12.80
CA ASP A 70 -18.15 -8.91 12.51
C ASP A 70 -17.94 -8.25 11.15
N GLN A 71 -16.69 -7.90 10.80
CA GLN A 71 -16.39 -7.34 9.48
C GLN A 71 -16.61 -8.37 8.37
N GLY A 72 -16.34 -9.65 8.64
CA GLY A 72 -16.65 -10.75 7.74
C GLY A 72 -18.15 -10.87 7.46
N HIS A 73 -18.98 -10.78 8.50
CA HIS A 73 -20.43 -10.81 8.40
C HIS A 73 -21.01 -9.62 7.63
N GLU A 74 -20.52 -8.41 7.90
CA GLU A 74 -20.99 -7.20 7.23
C GLU A 74 -20.62 -7.18 5.74
N MET A 75 -19.39 -7.59 5.40
CA MET A 75 -18.92 -7.73 4.02
C MET A 75 -19.70 -8.81 3.27
N ARG A 76 -20.01 -9.95 3.91
CA ARG A 76 -20.84 -11.01 3.32
C ARG A 76 -22.27 -10.52 3.08
N LYS A 77 -22.86 -9.77 4.00
CA LYS A 77 -24.21 -9.19 3.86
C LYS A 77 -24.28 -8.17 2.72
N LYS A 78 -23.29 -7.27 2.61
CA LYS A 78 -23.20 -6.26 1.54
C LYS A 78 -22.96 -6.89 0.17
N THR A 79 -22.12 -7.92 0.09
CA THR A 79 -21.84 -8.62 -1.16
C THR A 79 -23.05 -9.44 -1.61
N ASN A 80 -23.71 -10.15 -0.69
CA ASN A 80 -24.93 -10.90 -1.00
C ASN A 80 -26.09 -9.98 -1.42
N TYR A 81 -26.23 -8.82 -0.76
CA TYR A 81 -27.19 -7.79 -1.16
C TYR A 81 -26.92 -7.29 -2.59
N ARG A 82 -25.66 -6.98 -2.93
CA ARG A 82 -25.30 -6.52 -4.30
C ARG A 82 -25.50 -7.59 -5.38
N LEU A 83 -25.25 -8.86 -5.07
CA LEU A 83 -25.44 -9.96 -6.03
C LEU A 83 -26.92 -10.32 -6.23
N THR A 84 -27.75 -10.10 -5.21
CA THR A 84 -29.17 -10.49 -5.23
C THR A 84 -30.09 -9.31 -5.60
N ALA A 85 -29.67 -8.07 -5.36
CA ALA A 85 -30.45 -6.89 -5.69
C ALA A 85 -30.56 -6.73 -7.21
N LYS A 86 -31.81 -6.69 -7.70
CA LYS A 86 -32.12 -6.31 -9.08
C LYS A 86 -32.76 -4.93 -9.07
N ARG A 87 -32.66 -4.22 -10.20
CA ARG A 87 -33.35 -2.95 -10.40
C ARG A 87 -34.80 -3.24 -10.78
N PHE A 88 -35.73 -2.77 -9.95
CA PHE A 88 -37.17 -2.80 -10.18
C PHE A 88 -37.68 -1.37 -10.38
N TYR A 89 -38.90 -1.23 -10.89
CA TYR A 89 -39.55 0.07 -11.05
C TYR A 89 -40.74 0.16 -10.10
N CYS A 90 -40.92 1.33 -9.48
CA CYS A 90 -42.09 1.58 -8.65
C CYS A 90 -43.35 1.65 -9.52
N PRO A 91 -44.43 0.89 -9.21
CA PRO A 91 -45.64 0.90 -10.02
C PRO A 91 -46.41 2.23 -9.98
N THR A 92 -46.12 3.09 -9.01
CA THR A 92 -46.83 4.37 -8.82
C THR A 92 -46.15 5.54 -9.54
N CYS A 93 -44.81 5.56 -9.59
CA CYS A 93 -44.06 6.71 -10.10
C CYS A 93 -42.92 6.34 -11.06
N ASP A 94 -42.83 5.09 -11.48
CA ASP A 94 -41.80 4.53 -12.39
C ASP A 94 -40.35 4.84 -11.99
N ALA A 95 -40.12 5.20 -10.73
CA ALA A 95 -38.79 5.49 -10.24
C ALA A 95 -37.99 4.18 -10.07
N PRO A 96 -36.71 4.15 -10.50
CA PRO A 96 -35.87 2.97 -10.35
C PRO A 96 -35.57 2.73 -8.87
N THR A 97 -35.86 1.51 -8.41
CA THR A 97 -35.68 1.08 -7.02
C THR A 97 -34.89 -0.22 -6.98
N GLU A 98 -33.77 -0.24 -6.25
CA GLU A 98 -32.96 -1.45 -6.08
C GLU A 98 -33.45 -2.30 -4.91
N GLY A 99 -33.61 -3.62 -5.10
CA GLY A 99 -33.96 -4.50 -4.00
C GLY A 99 -34.05 -5.96 -4.41
N ILE A 100 -34.46 -6.81 -3.47
CA ILE A 100 -34.51 -8.27 -3.65
C ILE A 100 -35.93 -8.65 -4.06
N ARG A 101 -36.05 -9.53 -5.07
CA ARG A 101 -37.36 -10.03 -5.52
C ARG A 101 -38.10 -10.69 -4.35
N GLY A 102 -39.35 -10.31 -4.12
CA GLY A 102 -40.21 -10.85 -3.06
C GLY A 102 -40.23 -10.02 -1.77
N THR A 103 -39.38 -9.01 -1.62
CA THR A 103 -39.40 -8.11 -0.45
C THR A 103 -40.30 -6.90 -0.67
N PHE A 104 -40.88 -6.36 0.40
CA PHE A 104 -41.56 -5.07 0.38
C PHE A 104 -40.55 -3.95 0.51
N LYS A 105 -40.68 -2.92 -0.33
CA LYS A 105 -39.84 -1.72 -0.25
C LYS A 105 -40.68 -0.46 -0.42
N THR A 106 -40.39 0.53 0.40
CA THR A 106 -40.96 1.87 0.28
C THR A 106 -40.20 2.62 -0.81
N CYS A 107 -40.92 3.20 -1.77
CA CYS A 107 -40.30 4.05 -2.77
C CYS A 107 -39.82 5.34 -2.12
N GLU A 108 -38.56 5.73 -2.34
CA GLU A 108 -38.01 6.99 -1.84
C GLU A 108 -38.63 8.21 -2.52
N ASN A 109 -39.22 8.05 -3.72
CA ASN A 109 -39.77 9.15 -4.51
C ASN A 109 -41.24 9.44 -4.21
N CYS A 110 -42.08 8.40 -4.07
CA CYS A 110 -43.52 8.56 -3.83
C CYS A 110 -43.98 8.12 -2.43
N GLY A 111 -43.10 7.53 -1.62
CA GLY A 111 -43.44 7.05 -0.27
C GLY A 111 -44.32 5.79 -0.22
N GLU A 112 -44.76 5.28 -1.37
CA GLU A 112 -45.61 4.09 -1.45
C GLU A 112 -44.81 2.80 -1.21
N THR A 113 -45.39 1.90 -0.42
CA THR A 113 -44.83 0.55 -0.19
C THR A 113 -45.37 -0.43 -1.22
N PHE A 114 -44.48 -1.07 -1.97
CA PHE A 114 -44.86 -2.08 -2.95
C PHE A 114 -43.97 -3.31 -2.85
N LYS A 115 -44.46 -4.44 -3.34
CA LYS A 115 -43.71 -5.69 -3.42
C LYS A 115 -42.85 -5.69 -4.67
N LEU A 116 -41.56 -5.97 -4.53
CA LEU A 116 -40.64 -6.09 -5.65
C LEU A 116 -40.87 -7.44 -6.34
N SER A 117 -41.64 -7.45 -7.44
CA SER A 117 -42.02 -8.67 -8.19
C SER A 117 -41.32 -8.80 -9.53
#